data_AF-A0A7C3YRK7-F1
#
_entry.id   AF-A0A7C3YRK7-F1
#
_cell.length_a   1.000
_cell.length_b   1.000
_cell.length_c   1.000
_cell.angle_alpha   90.00
_cell.angle_beta   90.00
_cell.angle_gamma   90.00
#
_symmetry.space_group_name_H-M   'P 1'
#
loop_
_entity.id
_entity.type
_entity.pdbx_description
1 polymer ?
#
loop_
_entity_poly.entity_id
_entity_poly.type
_entity_poly.pdbx_seq_one_letter_code
_entity_poly.pdbx_strand_id
1 'polypeptide(L)'
;MLKLDVKYKIIDVENKKILIEKPSDSGVLNLVKAIHHLITPKQFTNERFTSTTNAGSQWINLELDYPYENPPYNGICVGSSQIPYDINQYSLQALITHGSGSGELQYGSNNVSFFIINGTTATWTVNKTFSNESGNTININEIGIIHGTTAENGLIFLMIRDVLPSTIALANQKSIRIEYAFTLNV
;
A
#
# COMPACT_ATOMS: atom_id res chain seq x y z
N MET A 1 0.33 0.23 -26.42
CA MET A 1 -0.89 0.33 -25.60
C MET A 1 -0.40 0.53 -24.18
N LEU A 2 -0.80 1.62 -23.54
CA LEU A 2 -0.33 1.94 -22.20
C LEU A 2 -0.76 0.83 -21.22
N LYS A 3 0.21 0.21 -20.54
CA LYS A 3 -0.04 -0.88 -19.59
C LYS A 3 0.87 -0.76 -18.38
N LEU A 4 0.29 -0.75 -17.19
CA LEU A 4 1.02 -0.84 -15.93
C LEU A 4 1.02 -2.30 -15.45
N ASP A 5 2.19 -2.92 -15.42
CA ASP A 5 2.43 -4.22 -14.84
C ASP A 5 3.06 -4.05 -13.46
N VAL A 6 2.53 -4.77 -12.46
CA VAL A 6 3.05 -4.75 -11.09
C VAL A 6 3.31 -6.19 -10.65
N LYS A 7 4.47 -6.42 -10.03
CA LYS A 7 4.83 -7.69 -9.39
C LYS A 7 5.24 -7.42 -7.96
N TYR A 8 5.05 -8.39 -7.08
CA TYR A 8 5.62 -8.32 -5.75
C TYR A 8 6.44 -9.55 -5.41
N LYS A 9 7.39 -9.36 -4.50
CA LYS A 9 8.22 -10.40 -3.90
C LYS A 9 8.21 -10.26 -2.38
N ILE A 10 8.14 -11.38 -1.69
CA ILE A 10 8.39 -11.48 -0.24
C ILE A 10 9.64 -12.31 -0.04
N ILE A 11 10.60 -11.75 0.67
CA ILE A 11 11.95 -12.31 0.83
C ILE A 11 12.21 -12.49 2.31
N ASP A 12 12.60 -13.70 2.70
CA ASP A 12 13.23 -13.99 4.00
C ASP A 12 14.59 -13.30 4.04
N VAL A 13 14.76 -12.37 4.98
CA VAL A 13 15.96 -11.53 5.06
C VAL A 13 17.16 -12.35 5.53
N GLU A 14 16.96 -13.22 6.51
CA GLU A 14 18.04 -14.00 7.12
C GLU A 14 18.62 -15.01 6.12
N ASN A 15 17.75 -15.71 5.40
CA ASN A 15 18.13 -16.77 4.47
C ASN A 15 18.31 -16.27 3.02
N LYS A 16 18.01 -15.00 2.76
CA LYS A 16 18.00 -14.40 1.40
C LYS A 16 17.16 -15.20 0.41
N LYS A 17 16.09 -15.82 0.89
CA LYS A 17 15.23 -16.72 0.13
C LYS A 17 13.95 -16.02 -0.28
N ILE A 18 13.56 -16.13 -1.55
CA ILE A 18 12.24 -15.71 -2.01
C ILE A 18 11.21 -16.69 -1.45
N LEU A 19 10.26 -16.17 -0.69
CA LEU A 19 9.13 -16.92 -0.13
C LEU A 19 7.95 -16.91 -1.10
N ILE A 20 7.66 -15.75 -1.69
CA ILE A 20 6.57 -15.55 -2.66
C ILE A 20 7.07 -14.60 -3.75
N GLU A 21 6.77 -14.89 -5.00
CA GLU A 21 6.89 -13.97 -6.13
C GLU A 21 5.71 -14.19 -7.08
N LYS A 22 4.92 -13.16 -7.33
CA LYS A 22 3.79 -13.22 -8.27
C LYS A 22 3.46 -11.84 -8.85
N PRO A 23 2.72 -11.79 -9.98
CA PRO A 23 2.01 -10.58 -10.38
C PRO A 23 1.12 -10.08 -9.25
N SER A 24 1.03 -8.76 -9.10
CA SER A 24 -0.01 -8.14 -8.27
C SER A 24 -1.32 -8.20 -9.06
N ASP A 25 -2.38 -8.67 -8.41
CA ASP A 25 -3.69 -8.83 -9.04
C ASP A 25 -4.62 -7.64 -8.71
N SER A 26 -4.12 -6.61 -8.01
CA SER A 26 -4.95 -5.99 -6.98
C SER A 26 -4.83 -4.46 -6.82
N GLY A 27 -4.81 -3.71 -7.93
CA GLY A 27 -5.08 -2.28 -7.86
C GLY A 27 -6.51 -2.05 -7.36
N VAL A 28 -6.72 -1.26 -6.31
CA VAL A 28 -8.08 -0.96 -5.82
C VAL A 28 -8.65 0.28 -6.50
N LEU A 29 -9.97 0.49 -6.39
CA LEU A 29 -10.68 1.59 -7.03
C LEU A 29 -10.08 2.97 -6.69
N ASN A 30 -9.54 3.13 -5.49
CA ASN A 30 -8.85 4.34 -5.05
C ASN A 30 -7.64 4.70 -5.94
N LEU A 31 -6.90 3.73 -6.47
CA LEU A 31 -5.81 4.00 -7.44
C LEU A 31 -6.36 4.58 -8.75
N VAL A 32 -7.46 4.01 -9.26
CA VAL A 32 -8.11 4.48 -10.49
C VAL A 32 -8.65 5.89 -10.29
N LYS A 33 -9.33 6.15 -9.17
CA LYS A 33 -9.84 7.47 -8.80
C LYS A 33 -8.71 8.51 -8.68
N ALA A 34 -7.57 8.15 -8.07
CA ALA A 34 -6.41 9.02 -7.97
C ALA A 34 -5.81 9.37 -9.34
N ILE A 35 -5.67 8.39 -10.25
CA ILE A 35 -5.18 8.64 -11.62
C ILE A 35 -6.16 9.49 -12.42
N HIS A 36 -7.45 9.16 -12.36
CA HIS A 36 -8.51 9.94 -13.02
C HIS A 36 -8.49 11.40 -12.56
N HIS A 37 -8.31 11.61 -11.26
CA HIS A 37 -8.18 12.93 -10.69
C HIS A 37 -6.98 13.72 -11.27
N LEU A 38 -5.79 13.11 -11.33
CA LEU A 38 -4.59 13.75 -11.87
C LEU A 38 -4.73 14.21 -13.33
N ILE A 39 -5.63 13.59 -14.09
CA ILE A 39 -5.83 13.86 -15.53
C ILE A 39 -7.01 14.81 -15.75
N THR A 40 -7.90 14.97 -14.77
CA THR A 40 -9.11 15.77 -14.97
C THR A 40 -8.80 17.27 -14.88
N PRO A 41 -9.08 18.06 -15.94
CA PRO A 41 -8.80 19.50 -15.96
C PRO A 41 -9.78 20.35 -15.13
N LYS A 42 -10.61 19.75 -14.27
CA LYS A 42 -11.68 20.44 -13.51
C LYS A 42 -11.63 20.13 -12.02
N GLN A 43 -11.92 21.15 -11.22
CA GLN A 43 -12.20 21.01 -9.80
C GLN A 43 -13.58 20.37 -9.63
N PHE A 44 -13.61 19.12 -9.19
CA PHE A 44 -14.88 18.42 -8.94
C PHE A 44 -15.59 19.01 -7.72
N THR A 45 -16.87 19.35 -7.89
CA THR A 45 -17.78 19.70 -6.79
C THR A 45 -18.56 18.46 -6.37
N ASN A 46 -18.20 17.91 -5.21
CA ASN A 46 -18.94 17.04 -4.29
C ASN A 46 -19.90 15.96 -4.85
N GLU A 47 -19.58 14.68 -4.56
CA GLU A 47 -20.43 13.75 -3.81
C GLU A 47 -19.49 12.91 -2.90
N ARG A 48 -19.29 13.14 -1.60
CA ARG A 48 -20.25 13.18 -0.49
C ARG A 48 -19.49 13.49 0.81
N PHE A 49 -19.43 14.75 1.26
CA PHE A 49 -19.32 15.08 2.69
C PHE A 49 -19.73 16.53 2.93
N THR A 50 -20.71 16.74 3.82
CA THR A 50 -21.10 18.05 4.34
C THR A 50 -20.14 18.46 5.45
N SER A 51 -19.33 19.49 5.23
CA SER A 51 -18.92 20.37 6.32
C SER A 51 -18.95 21.83 5.84
N THR A 52 -19.84 22.59 6.48
CA THR A 52 -19.92 24.04 6.40
C THR A 52 -18.71 24.64 7.12
N THR A 53 -17.82 25.34 6.41
CA THR A 53 -17.68 26.81 6.45
C THR A 53 -16.29 27.28 5.99
N ASN A 54 -16.35 28.44 5.33
CA ASN A 54 -15.32 29.46 5.15
C ASN A 54 -14.46 29.47 3.86
N ALA A 55 -14.50 30.66 3.29
CA ALA A 55 -14.03 31.09 1.98
C ALA A 55 -12.52 30.90 1.78
N GLY A 56 -12.15 30.52 0.55
CA GLY A 56 -10.81 30.76 0.01
C GLY A 56 -9.89 29.54 -0.15
N SER A 57 -10.24 28.37 0.38
CA SER A 57 -9.50 27.14 0.09
C SER A 57 -10.24 26.29 -0.93
N GLN A 58 -9.67 26.17 -2.13
CA GLN A 58 -10.14 25.23 -3.14
C GLN A 58 -9.57 23.86 -2.83
N TRP A 59 -10.28 23.13 -1.96
CA TRP A 59 -9.96 21.75 -1.64
C TRP A 59 -10.29 20.88 -2.83
N ILE A 60 -9.31 20.08 -3.23
CA ILE A 60 -9.49 19.06 -4.25
C ILE A 60 -10.35 17.94 -3.65
N ASN A 61 -11.57 17.75 -4.14
CA ASN A 61 -12.38 16.59 -3.81
C ASN A 61 -11.81 15.36 -4.52
N LEU A 62 -10.97 14.61 -3.81
CA LEU A 62 -10.63 13.24 -4.15
C LEU A 62 -11.67 12.35 -3.45
N GLU A 63 -12.59 11.73 -4.19
CA GLU A 63 -13.61 10.79 -3.67
C GLU A 63 -12.98 9.45 -3.24
N LEU A 64 -11.94 9.51 -2.41
CA LEU A 64 -11.21 8.37 -1.90
C LEU A 64 -11.82 7.95 -0.58
N ASP A 65 -12.13 6.67 -0.46
CA ASP A 65 -12.55 6.09 0.81
C ASP A 65 -11.32 5.92 1.72
N TYR A 66 -11.40 6.39 2.97
CA TYR A 66 -10.29 6.35 3.93
C TYR A 66 -10.72 5.83 5.32
N PRO A 67 -10.01 4.86 5.93
CA PRO A 67 -10.22 4.52 7.34
C PRO A 67 -9.84 5.71 8.24
N TYR A 68 -10.81 6.28 8.98
CA TYR A 68 -10.63 7.47 9.85
C TYR A 68 -9.59 7.32 10.99
N GLU A 69 -8.91 6.18 11.13
CA GLU A 69 -7.98 5.93 12.23
C GLU A 69 -6.56 6.28 11.84
N ASN A 70 -6.12 7.45 12.31
CA ASN A 70 -4.77 8.03 12.21
C ASN A 70 -3.65 6.99 12.30
N PRO A 71 -2.79 6.89 11.27
CA PRO A 71 -1.53 6.21 11.52
C PRO A 71 -0.30 6.70 10.72
N PRO A 72 0.91 6.32 11.15
CA PRO A 72 2.16 6.55 10.41
C PRO A 72 2.32 5.60 9.19
N TYR A 73 1.24 5.15 8.56
CA TYR A 73 1.27 4.08 7.55
C TYR A 73 1.31 4.64 6.13
N ASN A 74 2.47 5.11 5.71
CA ASN A 74 2.79 5.38 4.31
C ASN A 74 3.61 4.22 3.72
N GLY A 75 3.31 3.88 2.47
CA GLY A 75 3.96 2.88 1.64
C GLY A 75 3.50 1.46 1.97
N ILE A 76 4.42 0.50 1.97
CA ILE A 76 4.05 -0.91 2.10
C ILE A 76 3.53 -1.20 3.52
N CYS A 77 2.40 -1.87 3.61
CA CYS A 77 1.80 -2.34 4.87
C CYS A 77 1.45 -3.83 4.77
N VAL A 78 1.27 -4.48 5.91
CA VAL A 78 0.93 -5.91 6.01
C VAL A 78 -0.27 -6.13 6.90
N GLY A 79 -1.02 -7.20 6.65
CA GLY A 79 -2.20 -7.57 7.41
C GLY A 79 -2.37 -9.08 7.54
N SER A 80 -3.29 -9.48 8.42
CA SER A 80 -3.56 -10.87 8.76
C SER A 80 -4.84 -11.41 8.13
N SER A 81 -5.58 -10.61 7.36
CA SER A 81 -6.85 -11.05 6.77
C SER A 81 -6.64 -11.97 5.58
N GLN A 82 -7.51 -12.97 5.47
CA GLN A 82 -7.63 -13.86 4.31
C GLN A 82 -8.86 -13.52 3.45
N ILE A 83 -9.56 -12.42 3.76
CA ILE A 83 -10.71 -11.97 2.95
C ILE A 83 -10.22 -11.77 1.51
N PRO A 84 -10.88 -12.39 0.51
CA PRO A 84 -10.51 -12.26 -0.89
C PRO A 84 -10.40 -10.79 -1.33
N TYR A 85 -9.60 -10.57 -2.38
CA TYR A 85 -9.50 -9.26 -2.99
C TYR A 85 -10.86 -8.81 -3.55
N ASP A 86 -11.21 -7.56 -3.28
CA ASP A 86 -12.32 -6.85 -3.91
C ASP A 86 -11.84 -5.44 -4.28
N ILE A 87 -12.15 -5.02 -5.52
CA ILE A 87 -11.74 -3.72 -6.05
C ILE A 87 -12.26 -2.53 -5.23
N ASN A 88 -13.38 -2.70 -4.51
CA ASN A 88 -14.01 -1.66 -3.70
C ASN A 88 -13.42 -1.55 -2.29
N GLN A 89 -12.47 -2.42 -1.91
CA GLN A 89 -11.79 -2.30 -0.62
C GLN A 89 -10.89 -1.08 -0.60
N TYR A 90 -10.94 -0.34 0.51
CA TYR A 90 -10.25 0.93 0.69
C TYR A 90 -9.22 0.92 1.83
N SER A 91 -9.10 -0.23 2.50
CA SER A 91 -8.11 -0.51 3.54
C SER A 91 -7.69 -1.98 3.51
N LEU A 92 -6.55 -2.30 4.14
CA LEU A 92 -6.25 -3.67 4.53
C LEU A 92 -7.36 -4.15 5.48
N GLN A 93 -7.76 -5.40 5.34
CA GLN A 93 -8.95 -5.92 6.04
C GLN A 93 -8.65 -6.29 7.49
N ALA A 94 -7.41 -6.60 7.83
CA ALA A 94 -6.90 -6.73 9.19
C ALA A 94 -5.45 -6.27 9.24
N LEU A 95 -5.25 -4.96 9.24
CA LEU A 95 -3.93 -4.33 9.31
C LEU A 95 -3.15 -4.78 10.56
N ILE A 96 -1.88 -5.14 10.39
CA ILE A 96 -0.94 -5.35 11.50
C ILE A 96 -0.23 -4.03 11.75
N THR A 97 -0.33 -3.46 12.95
CA THR A 97 0.20 -2.13 13.27
C THR A 97 1.73 -2.11 13.38
N HIS A 98 2.31 -0.92 13.25
CA HIS A 98 3.71 -0.70 13.59
C HIS A 98 3.89 -0.64 15.10
N GLY A 99 4.76 -1.49 15.64
CA GLY A 99 5.11 -1.47 17.06
C GLY A 99 5.86 -2.74 17.47
N SER A 100 6.14 -2.86 18.77
CA SER A 100 6.79 -4.03 19.39
C SER A 100 5.85 -4.75 20.35
N GLY A 101 4.59 -4.32 20.45
CA GLY A 101 3.58 -4.99 21.24
C GLY A 101 3.16 -6.33 20.65
N SER A 102 2.34 -7.06 21.41
CA SER A 102 1.78 -8.34 20.96
C SER A 102 0.95 -8.14 19.69
N GLY A 103 1.29 -8.87 18.63
CA GLY A 103 0.60 -8.79 17.35
C GLY A 103 1.03 -7.63 16.45
N GLU A 104 2.07 -6.88 16.84
CA GLU A 104 2.62 -5.75 16.06
C GLU A 104 3.94 -6.13 15.37
N LEU A 105 4.28 -5.41 14.30
CA LEU A 105 5.56 -5.56 13.61
C LEU A 105 6.36 -4.25 13.62
N GLN A 106 7.68 -4.36 13.66
CA GLN A 106 8.56 -3.24 13.42
C GLN A 106 8.61 -2.97 11.91
N TYR A 107 8.17 -1.79 11.50
CA TYR A 107 8.14 -1.37 10.10
C TYR A 107 9.43 -0.59 9.82
N GLY A 108 10.21 -1.04 8.84
CA GLY A 108 11.36 -0.30 8.34
C GLY A 108 10.96 0.91 7.50
N SER A 109 11.96 1.66 7.05
CA SER A 109 11.77 2.79 6.14
C SER A 109 11.24 2.33 4.78
N ASN A 110 10.40 3.16 4.16
CA ASN A 110 10.04 3.00 2.75
C ASN A 110 11.25 3.34 1.88
N ASN A 111 11.61 2.44 0.96
CA ASN A 111 12.65 2.68 -0.03
C ASN A 111 12.02 2.67 -1.42
N VAL A 112 12.11 3.78 -2.13
CA VAL A 112 11.61 3.93 -3.51
C VAL A 112 12.81 4.19 -4.40
N SER A 113 13.00 3.39 -5.45
CA SER A 113 14.06 3.63 -6.42
C SER A 113 13.67 4.78 -7.36
N PHE A 114 14.68 5.42 -7.97
CA PHE A 114 14.43 6.22 -9.17
C PHE A 114 13.83 5.35 -10.28
N PHE A 115 13.06 5.97 -11.18
CA PHE A 115 12.58 5.31 -12.37
C PHE A 115 13.71 5.22 -13.41
N ILE A 116 13.72 4.13 -14.16
CA ILE A 116 14.64 3.86 -15.26
C ILE A 116 13.81 3.74 -16.54
N ILE A 117 14.19 4.47 -17.58
CA ILE A 117 13.55 4.41 -18.90
C ILE A 117 14.43 3.59 -19.85
N ASN A 118 13.84 2.61 -20.51
CA ASN A 118 14.50 1.81 -21.55
C ASN A 118 13.53 1.57 -22.71
N GLY A 119 13.79 2.23 -23.84
CA GLY A 119 12.90 2.20 -25.00
C GLY A 119 11.50 2.70 -24.64
N THR A 120 10.50 1.83 -24.77
CA THR A 120 9.09 2.11 -24.48
C THR A 120 8.66 1.69 -23.07
N THR A 121 9.60 1.38 -22.18
CA THR A 121 9.31 0.88 -20.84
C THR A 121 9.94 1.76 -19.77
N ALA A 122 9.19 2.08 -18.71
CA ALA A 122 9.68 2.69 -17.49
C ALA A 122 9.53 1.75 -16.29
N THR A 123 10.57 1.58 -15.49
CA THR A 123 10.58 0.65 -14.34
C THR A 123 11.05 1.30 -13.06
N TRP A 124 10.45 0.96 -11.92
CA TRP A 124 10.91 1.35 -10.59
C TRP A 124 10.49 0.30 -9.54
N THR A 125 11.05 0.40 -8.34
CA THR A 125 10.75 -0.50 -7.23
C THR A 125 10.40 0.27 -5.96
N VAL A 126 9.58 -0.34 -5.12
CA VAL A 126 9.27 0.10 -3.75
C VAL A 126 9.51 -1.07 -2.82
N ASN A 127 10.28 -0.91 -1.77
CA ASN A 127 10.53 -1.98 -0.80
C ASN A 127 10.51 -1.50 0.66
N LYS A 128 10.20 -2.42 1.56
CA LYS A 128 10.19 -2.23 3.01
C LYS A 128 10.49 -3.54 3.72
N THR A 129 11.25 -3.46 4.81
CA THR A 129 11.52 -4.59 5.71
C THR A 129 10.57 -4.54 6.90
N PHE A 130 10.10 -5.71 7.33
CA PHE A 130 9.26 -5.91 8.51
C PHE A 130 9.96 -6.90 9.44
N SER A 131 10.11 -6.54 10.71
CA SER A 131 10.76 -7.36 11.72
C SER A 131 9.79 -7.67 12.85
N ASN A 132 9.77 -8.91 13.31
CA ASN A 132 8.92 -9.32 14.41
C ASN A 132 9.69 -9.31 15.73
N GLU A 133 9.40 -8.34 16.59
CA GLU A 133 9.95 -8.23 17.94
C GLU A 133 8.86 -8.34 19.02
N SER A 134 7.73 -8.99 18.69
CA SER A 134 6.54 -9.05 19.55
C SER A 134 6.56 -10.16 20.61
N GLY A 135 7.56 -11.04 20.58
CA GLY A 135 7.66 -12.23 21.44
C GLY A 135 6.90 -13.47 20.95
N ASN A 136 6.00 -13.33 19.96
CA ASN A 136 5.21 -14.43 19.39
C ASN A 136 5.35 -14.50 17.87
N THR A 137 4.88 -15.58 17.24
CA THR A 137 4.80 -15.65 15.76
C THR A 137 3.62 -14.82 15.25
N ILE A 138 3.85 -14.06 14.18
CA ILE A 138 2.82 -13.24 13.52
C ILE A 138 2.52 -13.80 12.13
N ASN A 139 1.23 -13.99 11.83
CA ASN A 139 0.78 -14.49 10.54
C ASN A 139 0.40 -13.33 9.62
N ILE A 140 1.06 -13.26 8.46
CA ILE A 140 0.79 -12.28 7.41
C ILE A 140 0.06 -12.98 6.26
N ASN A 141 -1.07 -12.42 5.85
CA ASN A 141 -1.95 -12.97 4.82
C ASN A 141 -2.34 -11.95 3.74
N GLU A 142 -2.13 -10.66 3.97
CA GLU A 142 -2.33 -9.62 2.98
C GLU A 142 -1.20 -8.59 3.05
N ILE A 143 -0.93 -7.95 1.93
CA ILE A 143 0.02 -6.86 1.80
C ILE A 143 -0.61 -5.76 0.96
N GLY A 144 -0.15 -4.53 1.11
CA GLY A 144 -0.65 -3.45 0.27
C GLY A 144 0.24 -2.23 0.27
N ILE A 145 -0.07 -1.27 -0.59
CA ILE A 145 0.56 0.03 -0.60
C ILE A 145 -0.48 1.07 -0.24
N ILE A 146 -0.25 1.78 0.86
CA ILE A 146 -1.06 2.88 1.33
C ILE A 146 -0.33 4.17 1.00
N HIS A 147 -1.00 5.11 0.34
CA HIS A 147 -0.53 6.49 0.28
C HIS A 147 -1.04 7.21 1.53
N GLY A 148 -0.20 8.04 2.15
CA GLY A 148 -0.64 8.91 3.23
C GLY A 148 0.17 10.19 3.30
N THR A 149 -0.50 11.34 3.35
CA THR A 149 0.18 12.63 3.50
C THR A 149 0.32 13.01 4.98
N THR A 150 1.43 13.68 5.33
CA THR A 150 1.74 14.11 6.69
C THR A 150 1.11 15.45 7.07
N ALA A 151 0.22 15.99 6.23
CA ALA A 151 -0.45 17.25 6.49
C ALA A 151 -1.59 17.06 7.50
N GLU A 152 -1.89 18.10 8.27
CA GLU A 152 -3.13 18.17 9.05
C GLU A 152 -4.31 18.08 8.06
N ASN A 153 -5.11 17.01 8.14
CA ASN A 153 -6.12 16.59 7.14
C ASN A 153 -5.57 15.92 5.87
N GLY A 154 -4.44 15.25 5.98
CA GLY A 154 -3.84 14.50 4.89
C GLY A 154 -4.73 13.38 4.36
N LEU A 155 -4.79 13.25 3.02
CA LEU A 155 -5.44 12.12 2.38
C LEU A 155 -4.60 10.88 2.57
N ILE A 156 -5.24 9.82 3.03
CA ILE A 156 -4.64 8.52 3.14
C ILE A 156 -5.58 7.57 2.40
N PHE A 157 -5.03 6.63 1.63
CA PHE A 157 -5.83 5.69 0.86
C PHE A 157 -5.01 4.49 0.41
N LEU A 158 -5.67 3.34 0.33
CA LEU A 158 -5.11 2.13 -0.25
C LEU A 158 -5.00 2.27 -1.77
N MET A 159 -3.85 1.93 -2.36
CA MET A 159 -3.65 1.89 -3.81
C MET A 159 -3.61 0.47 -4.35
N ILE A 160 -2.99 -0.44 -3.61
CA ILE A 160 -2.80 -1.85 -3.97
C ILE A 160 -3.09 -2.69 -2.73
N ARG A 161 -3.81 -3.81 -2.87
CA ARG A 161 -4.00 -4.81 -1.81
C ARG A 161 -3.93 -6.23 -2.34
N ASP A 162 -2.81 -6.90 -2.14
CA ASP A 162 -2.66 -8.30 -2.53
C ASP A 162 -2.92 -9.24 -1.35
N VAL A 163 -3.84 -10.18 -1.54
CA VAL A 163 -4.00 -11.35 -0.66
C VAL A 163 -2.94 -12.38 -1.03
N LEU A 164 -2.23 -12.88 -0.02
CA LEU A 164 -1.14 -13.84 -0.21
C LEU A 164 -1.71 -15.24 -0.53
N PRO A 165 -1.08 -15.99 -1.44
CA PRO A 165 -1.50 -17.36 -1.78
C PRO A 165 -1.29 -18.35 -0.62
N SER A 166 -0.46 -18.00 0.36
CA SER A 166 -0.19 -18.78 1.56
C SER A 166 0.22 -17.86 2.70
N THR A 167 -0.14 -18.22 3.93
CA THR A 167 0.27 -17.49 5.14
C THR A 167 1.78 -17.47 5.29
N ILE A 168 2.34 -16.29 5.55
CA ILE A 168 3.72 -16.14 6.03
C ILE A 168 3.69 -16.10 7.54
N ALA A 169 4.14 -17.19 8.18
CA ALA A 169 4.32 -17.26 9.63
C ALA A 169 5.68 -16.67 10.01
N LEU A 170 5.71 -15.39 10.40
CA LEU A 170 6.93 -14.69 10.77
C LEU A 170 7.23 -14.93 12.25
N ALA A 171 8.21 -15.79 12.55
CA ALA A 171 8.63 -16.06 13.92
C ALA A 171 9.23 -14.80 14.60
N ASN A 172 9.24 -14.78 15.93
CA ASN A 172 9.90 -13.72 16.70
C ASN A 172 11.40 -13.66 16.36
N GLN A 173 11.97 -12.45 16.34
CA GLN A 173 13.34 -12.12 15.93
C GLN A 173 13.68 -12.51 14.48
N LYS A 174 12.69 -12.47 13.59
CA LYS A 174 12.86 -12.70 12.14
C LYS A 174 12.31 -11.55 11.33
N SER A 175 12.81 -11.41 10.11
CA SER A 175 12.45 -10.31 9.22
C SER A 175 12.11 -10.80 7.81
N ILE A 176 11.15 -10.13 7.20
CA ILE A 176 10.88 -10.24 5.76
C ILE A 176 11.06 -8.90 5.08
N ARG A 177 11.45 -8.92 3.82
CA ARG A 177 11.43 -7.76 2.93
C ARG A 177 10.37 -7.96 1.87
N ILE A 178 9.49 -6.98 1.74
CA ILE A 178 8.50 -6.92 0.67
C ILE A 178 9.00 -5.92 -0.37
N GLU A 179 8.93 -6.31 -1.64
CA GLU A 179 9.33 -5.49 -2.77
C GLU A 179 8.23 -5.53 -3.83
N TYR A 180 7.74 -4.36 -4.23
CA TYR A 180 6.92 -4.18 -5.42
C TYR A 180 7.80 -3.66 -6.56
N ALA A 181 7.68 -4.28 -7.74
CA ALA A 181 8.29 -3.84 -8.98
C ALA A 181 7.21 -3.37 -9.94
N PHE A 182 7.35 -2.16 -10.44
CA PHE A 182 6.43 -1.52 -11.37
C PHE A 182 7.07 -1.44 -12.75
N THR A 183 6.27 -1.66 -13.78
CA THR A 183 6.67 -1.60 -15.18
C THR A 183 5.56 -0.92 -15.97
N LEU A 184 5.81 0.29 -16.44
CA LEU A 184 4.91 1.00 -17.35
C LEU A 184 5.40 0.79 -18.77
N ASN A 185 4.58 0.13 -19.59
CA ASN A 185 4.80 -0.01 -21.03
C ASN A 185 3.99 1.07 -21.75
N VAL A 186 4.67 1.89 -22.55
CA VAL A 186 4.12 3.02 -23.30
C VAL A 186 3.82 2.60 -24.74
#